data_AF-A0A151XH16-F1
#
_entry.id   AF-A0A151XH16-F1
#
_cell.length_a   1.000
_cell.length_b   1.000
_cell.length_c   1.000
_cell.angle_alpha   90.00
_cell.angle_beta   90.00
_cell.angle_gamma   90.00
#
_symmetry.space_group_name_H-M   'P 1'
#
loop_
_entity.id
_entity.type
_entity.pdbx_description
1 polymer ?
#
loop_
_entity_poly.entity_id
_entity_poly.type
_entity_poly.pdbx_seq_one_letter_code
_entity_poly.pdbx_strand_id
1 'polypeptide(L)'
;MSTHKSNLWCVMKECNYNVTEKRHFFMFPKECDRWLQWIHASGRFDLQVMGPEYAHRNYRLCHLHFEEKWYKIGKCRASLLPNAVPTIFFGRK
;
A
#
# COMPACT_ATOMS: atom_id res chain seq x y z
N MET A 1 -14.40 22.69 2.22
CA MET A 1 -13.70 21.43 2.53
C MET A 1 -13.16 20.85 1.24
N SER A 2 -11.88 21.11 0.95
CA SER A 2 -11.26 20.84 -0.35
C SER A 2 -11.17 19.34 -0.62
N THR A 3 -12.03 18.84 -1.50
CA THR A 3 -11.97 17.49 -2.07
C THR A 3 -10.82 17.43 -3.07
N HIS A 4 -9.59 17.31 -2.56
CA HIS A 4 -8.50 16.81 -3.39
C HIS A 4 -8.82 15.35 -3.72
N LYS A 5 -9.45 15.13 -4.88
CA LYS A 5 -9.36 13.85 -5.60
C LYS A 5 -7.88 13.66 -5.96
N SER A 6 -7.08 13.25 -4.97
CA SER A 6 -5.77 12.69 -5.25
C SER A 6 -6.04 11.48 -6.12
N ASN A 7 -5.48 11.46 -7.33
CA ASN A 7 -5.32 10.23 -8.07
C ASN A 7 -4.46 9.33 -7.18
N LEU A 8 -5.11 8.50 -6.37
CA LEU A 8 -4.43 7.59 -5.44
C LEU A 8 -3.68 6.59 -6.30
N TRP A 9 -2.35 6.67 -6.28
CA TRP A 9 -1.48 5.78 -7.03
C TRP A 9 -0.91 4.74 -6.09
N CYS A 10 -0.77 3.52 -6.60
CA CYS A 10 -0.02 2.50 -5.91
C CYS A 10 1.47 2.84 -5.96
N VAL A 11 2.20 2.60 -4.87
CA VAL A 11 3.65 2.72 -4.81
C VAL A 11 4.32 1.81 -5.84
N MET A 12 3.70 0.69 -6.20
CA MET A 12 4.16 -0.17 -7.29
C MET A 12 3.77 0.49 -8.62
N LYS A 13 4.73 1.11 -9.32
CA LYS A 13 4.48 1.83 -10.58
C LYS A 13 3.82 0.93 -11.62
N GLU A 14 4.31 -0.30 -11.77
CA GLU A 14 3.76 -1.32 -12.66
C GLU A 14 2.29 -1.64 -12.38
N CYS A 15 1.88 -1.53 -11.11
CA CYS A 15 0.48 -1.71 -10.74
C CYS A 15 -0.39 -0.62 -11.37
N ASN A 16 0.08 0.61 -11.58
CA ASN A 16 -0.74 1.72 -12.05
C ASN A 16 -1.07 1.68 -13.55
N TYR A 17 -0.40 0.84 -14.36
CA TYR A 17 -0.66 0.79 -15.82
C TYR A 17 -1.91 -0.02 -16.18
N ASN A 18 -2.28 -1.04 -15.39
CA ASN A 18 -3.42 -1.93 -15.65
C ASN A 18 -4.58 -1.68 -14.67
N VAL A 19 -5.22 -0.52 -14.77
CA VAL A 19 -6.38 -0.17 -13.92
C VAL A 19 -7.67 -0.68 -14.56
N THR A 20 -7.97 -1.95 -14.38
CA THR A 20 -9.24 -2.56 -14.83
C THR A 20 -10.29 -2.61 -13.72
N GLU A 21 -9.87 -2.60 -12.46
CA GLU A 21 -10.76 -2.79 -11.30
C GLU A 21 -10.65 -1.67 -10.26
N LYS A 22 -11.71 -1.53 -9.45
CA LYS A 22 -11.77 -0.56 -8.36
C LYS A 22 -10.73 -0.92 -7.29
N ARG A 23 -9.83 0.02 -6.98
CA ARG A 23 -8.77 -0.20 -6.00
C ARG A 23 -9.07 0.45 -4.66
N HIS A 24 -8.82 -0.32 -3.62
CA HIS A 24 -8.72 0.17 -2.26
C HIS A 24 -7.25 0.39 -1.91
N PHE A 25 -6.94 1.57 -1.38
CA PHE A 25 -5.58 1.99 -1.07
C PHE A 25 -5.37 2.05 0.44
N PHE A 26 -4.22 1.54 0.87
CA PHE A 26 -3.80 1.47 2.26
C PHE A 26 -2.51 2.27 2.44
N MET A 27 -2.43 3.00 3.56
CA MET A 27 -1.25 3.76 3.94
C MET A 27 -0.19 2.82 4.51
N PHE A 28 1.08 3.18 4.35
CA PHE A 28 2.15 2.48 5.05
C PHE A 28 1.94 2.59 6.58
N PRO A 29 2.29 1.54 7.35
CA PRO A 29 2.29 1.61 8.81
C PRO A 29 3.19 2.74 9.32
N LYS A 30 2.88 3.29 10.49
CA LYS A 30 3.79 4.25 11.18
C LYS A 30 4.78 3.52 12.07
N GLU A 31 4.41 2.32 12.51
CA GLU A 31 5.24 1.46 13.35
C GLU A 31 6.45 0.98 12.55
N CYS A 32 7.66 1.29 13.04
CA CYS A 32 8.93 1.05 12.33
C CYS A 32 9.06 -0.39 11.84
N ASP A 33 8.80 -1.39 12.68
CA ASP A 33 8.98 -2.80 12.33
C ASP A 33 8.05 -3.23 11.18
N ARG A 34 6.77 -2.81 11.24
CA ARG A 34 5.79 -3.12 10.20
C ARG A 34 6.05 -2.37 8.91
N TRP A 35 6.45 -1.11 9.03
CA TRP A 35 6.85 -0.31 7.89
C TRP A 35 8.05 -0.96 7.18
N LEU A 36 9.08 -1.35 7.92
CA LEU A 36 10.24 -2.07 7.36
C LEU A 36 9.81 -3.36 6.66
N GLN A 37 8.93 -4.17 7.26
CA GLN A 37 8.39 -5.36 6.59
C GLN A 37 7.75 -5.05 5.24
N TRP A 38 6.97 -3.96 5.15
CA TRP A 38 6.37 -3.53 3.88
C TRP A 38 7.42 -3.03 2.88
N ILE A 39 8.45 -2.33 3.33
CA ILE A 39 9.57 -1.90 2.50
C ILE A 39 10.31 -3.10 1.92
N HIS A 40 10.72 -4.04 2.77
CA HIS A 40 11.41 -5.26 2.36
C HIS A 40 10.56 -6.10 1.40
N ALA A 41 9.27 -6.26 1.69
CA ALA A 41 8.38 -7.03 0.84
C ALA A 41 8.17 -6.37 -0.54
N SER A 42 8.03 -5.04 -0.58
CA SER A 42 7.83 -4.28 -1.83
C SER A 42 9.12 -4.01 -2.61
N GLY A 43 10.30 -4.23 -2.02
CA GLY A 43 11.60 -3.93 -2.62
C GLY A 43 11.88 -2.43 -2.78
N ARG A 44 11.09 -1.55 -2.15
CA ARG A 44 11.21 -0.09 -2.25
C ARG A 44 12.17 0.48 -1.21
N PHE A 45 13.42 0.02 -1.24
CA PHE A 45 14.48 0.46 -0.32
C PHE A 45 14.77 1.96 -0.40
N ASP A 46 14.41 2.62 -1.51
CA ASP A 46 14.43 4.07 -1.64
C ASP A 46 13.57 4.77 -0.57
N LEU A 47 12.45 4.15 -0.16
CA LEU A 47 11.61 4.68 0.90
C LEU A 47 12.20 4.47 2.29
N GLN A 48 13.07 3.46 2.47
CA GLN A 48 13.74 3.20 3.74
C GLN A 48 14.56 4.40 4.19
N VAL A 49 15.22 5.07 3.24
CA VAL A 49 16.03 6.28 3.50
C VAL A 49 15.16 7.46 3.95
N MET A 50 13.90 7.50 3.52
CA MET A 50 12.98 8.61 3.79
C MET A 50 12.23 8.50 5.13
N GLY A 51 12.11 7.29 5.67
CA GLY A 51 11.47 7.02 6.95
C GLY A 51 9.96 6.71 6.91
N PRO A 52 9.42 6.17 8.01
CA PRO A 52 8.04 5.68 8.10
C PRO A 52 7.00 6.80 7.98
N GLU A 53 7.25 7.99 8.52
CA GLU A 53 6.33 9.13 8.46
C GLU A 53 6.17 9.63 7.02
N TYR A 54 7.28 9.72 6.29
CA TYR A 54 7.28 10.13 4.89
C TYR A 54 6.55 9.09 4.03
N ALA A 55 6.81 7.81 4.26
CA ALA A 55 6.14 6.71 3.57
C ALA A 55 4.61 6.73 3.84
N HIS A 56 4.21 6.88 5.11
CA HIS A 56 2.82 6.93 5.54
C HIS A 56 2.08 8.13 4.94
N ARG A 57 2.72 9.29 4.78
CA ARG A 57 2.06 10.47 4.22
C ARG A 57 1.90 10.38 2.70
N ASN A 58 2.94 9.95 2.00
CA ASN A 58 3.05 10.14 0.55
C ASN A 58 2.70 8.90 -0.29
N TYR A 59 2.83 7.68 0.26
CA TYR A 59 2.70 6.45 -0.52
C TYR A 59 1.58 5.54 -0.04
N ARG A 60 1.01 4.79 -0.97
CA ARG A 60 -0.08 3.85 -0.72
C ARG A 60 0.19 2.53 -1.44
N LEU A 61 -0.22 1.41 -0.84
CA LEU A 61 -0.34 0.12 -1.53
C LEU A 61 -1.81 -0.17 -1.77
N CYS A 62 -2.14 -0.71 -2.94
CA CYS A 62 -3.50 -1.18 -3.18
C CYS A 62 -3.73 -2.58 -2.61
N HIS A 63 -4.99 -2.94 -2.39
CA HIS A 63 -5.40 -4.23 -1.83
C HIS A 63 -4.91 -5.45 -2.62
N LEU A 64 -4.63 -5.31 -3.93
CA LEU A 64 -4.10 -6.38 -4.79
C LEU A 64 -2.73 -6.90 -4.34
N HIS A 65 -2.03 -6.16 -3.48
CA HIS A 65 -0.74 -6.58 -2.91
C HIS A 65 -0.88 -7.42 -1.64
N PHE A 66 -2.10 -7.62 -1.14
CA PHE A 66 -2.39 -8.36 0.08
C PHE A 66 -3.27 -9.56 -0.27
N GLU A 67 -3.09 -10.67 0.45
CA GLU A 67 -4.07 -11.77 0.41
C GLU A 67 -5.42 -11.28 0.96
N GLU A 68 -6.54 -11.81 0.43
CA GLU A 68 -7.90 -11.42 0.83
C GLU A 68 -8.16 -11.54 2.33
N LYS A 69 -7.51 -12.49 3.01
CA LYS A 69 -7.61 -12.67 4.47
C LYS A 69 -7.12 -11.46 5.27
N TRP A 70 -6.28 -10.61 4.69
CA TRP A 70 -5.62 -9.51 5.39
C TRP A 70 -6.39 -8.20 5.36
N TYR A 71 -7.43 -8.07 4.55
CA TYR A 71 -8.23 -6.86 4.46
C TYR A 71 -9.73 -7.11 4.54
N LYS A 72 -10.46 -6.08 4.95
CA LYS A 72 -11.92 -6.03 4.90
C LYS A 72 -12.33 -4.81 4.10
N ILE A 73 -13.02 -5.03 3.00
CA ILE A 73 -13.59 -3.95 2.17
C ILE A 73 -15.06 -3.81 2.56
N GLY A 74 -15.37 -2.77 3.36
CA GLY A 74 -16.73 -2.41 3.69
C GLY A 74 -17.34 -1.45 2.66
N LYS A 75 -18.64 -1.14 2.82
CA LYS A 75 -19.37 -0.22 1.92
C LYS A 75 -18.73 1.17 1.85
N CYS A 76 -18.18 1.68 2.96
CA CYS A 76 -17.63 3.04 3.04
C CYS A 76 -16.10 3.08 3.19
N ARG A 77 -15.47 2.03 3.74
CA ARG A 77 -14.04 2.04 4.05
C ARG A 77 -13.44 0.64 3.91
N ALA A 78 -12.21 0.59 3.43
CA ALA A 78 -11.38 -0.61 3.52
C ALA A 78 -10.40 -0.47 4.69
N SER A 79 -10.18 -1.56 5.42
CA SER A 79 -9.18 -1.65 6.49
C SER A 79 -8.31 -2.90 6.32
N LEU A 80 -7.06 -2.79 6.78
CA LEU A 80 -6.16 -3.92 6.92
C LEU A 80 -6.21 -4.45 8.35
N LEU A 81 -5.98 -5.75 8.49
CA LEU A 81 -5.68 -6.36 9.78
C LEU A 81 -4.33 -5.85 10.28
N PRO A 82 -4.10 -5.82 11.61
CA PRO A 82 -2.85 -5.31 12.18
C PRO A 82 -1.62 -6.01 11.59
N ASN A 83 -1.65 -7.34 11.47
CA ASN A 83 -0.49 -8.12 11.01
C ASN A 83 -0.41 -8.28 9.48
N ALA A 84 -1.16 -7.48 8.73
CA ALA A 84 -1.14 -7.54 7.28
C ALA A 84 0.22 -7.09 6.73
N VAL A 85 0.82 -7.97 5.93
CA VAL A 85 2.04 -7.69 5.17
C VAL A 85 1.72 -7.90 3.69
N PRO A 86 2.13 -7.01 2.79
CA PRO A 86 1.92 -7.22 1.37
C PRO A 86 2.82 -8.37 0.90
N THR A 87 2.25 -9.34 0.21
CA THR A 87 2.96 -10.56 -0.25
C THR A 87 2.90 -10.73 -1.76
N ILE A 88 1.98 -10.03 -2.44
CA ILE A 88 1.74 -10.19 -3.87
C ILE A 88 2.38 -9.00 -4.61
N PHE A 89 3.44 -9.28 -5.38
CA PHE A 89 4.10 -8.27 -6.20
C PHE A 89 4.35 -8.81 -7.59
N PHE A 90 3.84 -8.10 -8.61
CA PHE A 90 4.08 -8.41 -10.01
C PHE A 90 5.55 -8.11 -10.31
N GLY A 91 6.38 -9.13 -10.55
CA GLY A 91 7.80 -8.95 -10.86
C GLY A 91 8.78 -9.94 -10.22
N ARG A 92 8.33 -10.88 -9.37
CA ARG A 92 9.17 -12.03 -9.01
C ARG A 92 9.11 -13.06 -10.15
N LYS A 93 10.02 -12.91 -11.12
CA LYS A 93 10.50 -14.04 -11.93
C LYS A 93 11.73 -14.61 -11.27
#